data_AF-A0A7G9SLN9-F1
#
_entry.id   AF-A0A7G9SLN9-F1
#
_cell.length_a   1.000
_cell.length_b   1.000
_cell.length_c   1.000
_cell.angle_alpha   90.00
_cell.angle_beta   90.00
_cell.angle_gamma   90.00
#
_symmetry.space_group_name_H-M   'P 1'
#
loop_
_entity.id
_entity.type
_entity.pdbx_description
1 polymer ?
#
loop_
_entity_poly.entity_id
_entity_poly.type
_entity_poly.pdbx_seq_one_letter_code
_entity_poly.pdbx_strand_id
1 'polypeptide(L)'
;MNSSDIRQLRARFGETQAQFGRRFGVTQITVGYWENGRSQPARRRLVELAALASSAPANKTPMAAFRPIQYLGSKQRLAETIAAVVAEVAPGTDRVGDLFAGSGVVSAFIGRDRPVTAVDVQAFSEVLTTALLEGRAEDYARLTHRTFIERARSIASQIEMHLSPLLAVEGEALQDAVTGNPEKLVDLMEFGSLAIHNQRPHESCPSSLSRLLSQANAQLDASDFTVRDLTATRYFGGPYFAYRQAIALDAIYISARMLKNASSKRHAMAVLLSTASEIVNTVGKQFAQPMRLKKADGSVPALLLRRALRDRAFDAIGMFQAWAARYQEQALSGPCRHDVVRGDVLDFVERDRSCRMYYADPPYTIDHYSRFYHVLETLVLRDSPKLAEMTKSGRIAVMRGVYRADRHQSLFCVPSTAPQAFAHLFSGAAKHGAALVMSYSPYDENEGQRARLMPLKDLVATAGRSYRRVSVMEITGHSHRKLNAKAQNTTIRSDAERLIICEA
;
A
#
# COMPACT_ATOMS: atom_id res chain seq x y z
N MET A 1 -24.45 3.30 -33.78
CA MET A 1 -23.85 3.82 -32.54
C MET A 1 -24.96 3.92 -31.50
N ASN A 2 -24.86 3.18 -30.39
CA ASN A 2 -25.88 3.13 -29.34
C ASN A 2 -25.69 4.26 -28.30
N SER A 3 -26.60 4.38 -27.33
CA SER A 3 -26.56 5.45 -26.31
C SER A 3 -25.31 5.42 -25.41
N SER A 4 -24.80 4.22 -25.11
CA SER A 4 -23.55 4.02 -24.36
C SER A 4 -22.34 4.48 -25.17
N ASP A 5 -22.30 4.18 -26.47
CA ASP A 5 -21.20 4.56 -27.36
C ASP A 5 -21.07 6.10 -27.47
N ILE A 6 -22.20 6.82 -27.53
CA ILE A 6 -22.21 8.30 -27.63
C ILE A 6 -21.66 8.93 -26.35
N ARG A 7 -22.04 8.39 -25.19
CA ARG A 7 -21.54 8.85 -23.88
C ARG A 7 -20.04 8.60 -23.73
N GLN A 8 -19.59 7.41 -24.13
CA GLN A 8 -18.16 7.05 -24.12
C GLN A 8 -17.37 7.93 -25.09
N LEU A 9 -17.90 8.17 -26.29
CA LEU A 9 -17.29 9.07 -27.27
C LEU A 9 -17.12 10.48 -26.71
N ARG A 10 -18.15 11.06 -26.07
CA ARG A 10 -18.02 12.36 -25.40
C ARG A 10 -16.97 12.35 -24.30
N ALA A 11 -16.96 11.31 -23.47
CA ALA A 11 -15.99 11.18 -22.38
C ALA A 11 -14.54 11.09 -22.90
N ARG A 12 -14.31 10.44 -24.05
CA ARG A 12 -12.98 10.37 -24.69
C ARG A 12 -12.41 11.74 -25.05
N PHE A 13 -13.25 12.73 -25.30
CA PHE A 13 -12.83 14.12 -25.55
C PHE A 13 -12.82 15.00 -24.30
N GLY A 14 -13.19 14.48 -23.13
CA GLY A 14 -13.26 15.27 -21.89
C GLY A 14 -14.33 16.36 -21.91
N GLU A 15 -15.36 16.22 -22.74
CA GLU A 15 -16.35 17.28 -22.98
C GLU A 15 -17.59 17.14 -22.09
N THR A 16 -18.15 18.27 -21.67
CA THR A 16 -19.52 18.35 -21.11
C THR A 16 -20.56 18.12 -22.20
N GLN A 17 -21.79 17.75 -21.84
CA GLN A 17 -22.90 17.58 -22.81
C GLN A 17 -23.15 18.86 -23.63
N ALA A 18 -22.94 20.04 -23.03
CA ALA A 18 -23.04 21.33 -23.72
C ALA A 18 -21.92 21.54 -24.74
N GLN A 19 -20.67 21.22 -24.39
CA GLN A 19 -19.53 21.29 -25.31
C GLN A 19 -19.70 20.32 -26.48
N PHE A 20 -20.10 19.08 -26.19
CA PHE A 20 -20.33 18.05 -27.19
C PHE A 20 -21.51 18.42 -28.11
N GLY A 21 -22.59 18.97 -27.56
CA GLY A 21 -23.75 19.43 -28.33
C GLY A 21 -23.43 20.53 -29.34
N ARG A 22 -22.50 21.45 -29.01
CA ARG A 22 -22.05 22.51 -29.93
C ARG A 22 -21.43 21.96 -31.21
N ARG A 23 -20.73 20.82 -31.16
CA ARG A 23 -20.15 20.16 -32.36
C ARG A 23 -21.22 19.77 -33.38
N PHE A 24 -22.42 19.47 -32.88
CA PHE A 24 -23.54 18.99 -33.67
C PHE A 24 -24.67 20.03 -33.73
N GLY A 25 -24.45 21.29 -33.33
CA GLY A 25 -25.49 22.32 -33.31
C GLY A 25 -26.76 21.92 -32.57
N VAL A 26 -26.63 21.11 -31.50
CA VAL A 26 -27.76 20.67 -30.66
C VAL A 26 -27.58 21.11 -29.21
N THR A 27 -28.67 21.13 -28.46
CA THR A 27 -28.65 21.49 -27.04
C THR A 27 -28.05 20.36 -26.18
N GLN A 28 -27.59 20.72 -24.97
CA GLN A 28 -27.17 19.73 -23.96
C GLN A 28 -28.27 18.72 -23.62
N ILE A 29 -29.55 19.14 -23.68
CA ILE A 29 -30.70 18.28 -23.41
C ILE A 29 -30.81 17.20 -24.50
N THR A 30 -30.62 17.59 -25.76
CA THR A 30 -30.62 16.67 -26.90
C THR A 30 -29.49 15.63 -26.78
N VAL A 31 -28.29 16.06 -26.38
CA VAL A 31 -27.17 15.12 -26.09
C VAL A 31 -27.52 14.20 -24.93
N GLY A 32 -28.10 14.73 -23.86
CA GLY A 32 -28.57 13.93 -22.72
C GLY A 32 -29.63 12.90 -23.11
N TYR A 33 -30.48 13.18 -24.08
CA TYR A 33 -31.44 12.20 -24.61
C TYR A 33 -30.78 11.12 -25.46
N TRP A 34 -29.78 11.47 -26.26
CA TRP A 34 -28.97 10.48 -26.98
C TRP A 34 -28.23 9.53 -26.03
N GLU A 35 -27.58 10.08 -25.00
CA GLU A 35 -26.78 9.30 -24.03
C GLU A 35 -27.62 8.42 -23.10
N ASN A 36 -28.90 8.73 -22.92
CA ASN A 36 -29.82 7.95 -22.09
C ASN A 36 -30.78 7.09 -22.92
N GLY A 37 -30.61 7.06 -24.24
CA GLY A 37 -31.46 6.28 -25.15
C GLY A 37 -32.91 6.78 -25.26
N ARG A 38 -33.20 7.99 -24.77
CA ARG A 38 -34.54 8.62 -24.88
C ARG A 38 -34.84 9.11 -26.29
N SER A 39 -33.80 9.41 -27.08
CA SER A 39 -33.93 9.70 -28.51
C SER A 39 -32.69 9.21 -29.25
N GLN A 40 -32.80 9.01 -30.56
CA GLN A 40 -31.66 8.68 -31.40
C GLN A 40 -31.20 9.91 -32.21
N PRO A 41 -29.89 10.06 -32.46
CA PRO A 41 -29.40 11.07 -33.40
C PRO A 41 -29.97 10.83 -34.79
N ALA A 42 -30.29 11.90 -35.51
CA ALA A 42 -30.69 11.82 -36.91
C ALA A 42 -29.57 11.18 -37.76
N ARG A 43 -29.92 10.57 -38.89
CA ARG A 43 -28.98 9.83 -39.77
C ARG A 43 -27.70 10.62 -40.11
N ARG A 44 -27.83 11.92 -40.40
CA ARG A 44 -26.68 12.82 -40.64
C ARG A 44 -25.74 12.92 -39.43
N ARG A 45 -26.31 13.04 -38.22
CA ARG A 45 -25.53 13.12 -36.97
C ARG A 45 -24.87 11.80 -36.62
N LEU A 46 -25.48 10.66 -36.97
CA LEU A 46 -24.84 9.34 -36.82
C LEU A 46 -23.58 9.21 -37.68
N VAL A 47 -23.57 9.77 -38.89
CA VAL A 47 -22.38 9.82 -39.75
C VAL A 47 -21.29 10.70 -39.14
N GLU A 48 -21.66 11.89 -38.64
CA GLU A 48 -20.73 12.80 -37.97
C GLU A 48 -20.16 12.21 -36.67
N LEU A 49 -20.98 11.52 -35.87
CA LEU A 49 -20.56 10.80 -34.66
C LEU A 49 -19.62 9.63 -35.00
N ALA A 50 -19.89 8.89 -36.07
CA ALA A 50 -19.01 7.82 -36.54
C ALA A 50 -17.65 8.36 -37.01
N ALA A 51 -17.63 9.46 -37.77
CA ALA A 51 -16.40 10.13 -38.18
C ALA A 51 -15.61 10.68 -36.97
N LEU A 52 -16.31 11.22 -35.98
CA LEU A 52 -15.71 11.68 -34.73
C LEU A 52 -15.14 10.51 -33.91
N ALA A 53 -15.80 9.35 -33.90
CA ALA A 53 -15.29 8.16 -33.22
C ALA A 53 -14.02 7.58 -33.84
N SER A 54 -13.87 7.70 -35.17
CA SER A 54 -12.66 7.30 -35.89
C SER A 54 -11.46 8.22 -35.63
N SER A 55 -11.70 9.49 -35.30
CA SER A 55 -10.67 10.47 -34.94
C SER A 55 -10.50 10.65 -33.42
N ALA A 56 -11.32 9.96 -32.62
CA ALA A 56 -11.27 10.08 -31.17
C ALA A 56 -9.97 9.49 -30.61
N PRO A 57 -9.33 10.13 -29.61
CA PRO A 57 -8.18 9.56 -28.93
C PRO A 57 -8.54 8.17 -28.42
N ALA A 58 -7.62 7.20 -28.53
CA ALA A 58 -7.86 5.81 -28.15
C ALA A 58 -8.57 5.73 -26.78
N ASN A 59 -9.47 4.76 -26.59
CA ASN A 59 -10.05 4.51 -25.28
C ASN A 59 -8.89 4.41 -24.27
N LYS A 60 -8.73 5.40 -23.39
CA LYS A 60 -8.07 5.13 -22.11
C LYS A 60 -9.03 4.18 -21.41
N THR A 61 -8.84 2.87 -21.61
CA THR A 61 -9.41 1.86 -20.71
C THR A 61 -9.18 2.42 -19.31
N PRO A 62 -10.21 2.59 -18.45
CA PRO A 62 -10.01 3.15 -17.12
C PRO A 62 -8.91 2.32 -16.47
N MET A 63 -7.71 2.90 -16.41
CA MET A 63 -6.52 2.18 -16.00
C MET A 63 -6.68 2.01 -14.50
N ALA A 64 -7.08 0.81 -14.10
CA ALA A 64 -7.21 0.46 -12.69
C ALA A 64 -5.97 0.94 -11.93
N ALA A 65 -6.18 1.54 -10.76
CA ALA A 65 -5.06 1.99 -9.95
C ALA A 65 -4.18 0.79 -9.60
N PHE A 66 -2.88 0.90 -9.86
CA PHE A 66 -1.94 -0.18 -9.59
C PHE A 66 -1.66 -0.23 -8.10
N ARG A 67 -1.88 -1.41 -7.50
CA ARG A 67 -1.67 -1.64 -6.07
C ARG A 67 -0.40 -2.48 -5.87
N PRO A 68 0.68 -1.90 -5.30
CA PRO A 68 1.95 -2.60 -5.17
C PRO A 68 1.99 -3.60 -4.01
N ILE A 69 1.19 -3.42 -2.96
CA ILE A 69 1.15 -4.28 -1.78
C ILE A 69 -0.28 -4.41 -1.24
N GLN A 70 -0.53 -5.43 -0.43
CA GLN A 70 -1.77 -5.51 0.35
C GLN A 70 -1.71 -4.45 1.45
N TYR A 71 -2.42 -3.34 1.23
CA TYR A 71 -2.43 -2.18 2.10
C TYR A 71 -3.82 -1.98 2.73
N LEU A 72 -3.91 -2.07 4.05
CA LEU A 72 -5.07 -1.69 4.84
C LEU A 72 -5.46 -0.24 4.55
N GLY A 73 -6.73 -0.02 4.22
CA GLY A 73 -7.24 1.31 3.87
C GLY A 73 -6.85 1.78 2.47
N SER A 74 -6.29 0.91 1.61
CA SER A 74 -5.92 1.28 0.24
C SER A 74 -7.09 1.92 -0.52
N LYS A 75 -6.86 3.14 -1.02
CA LYS A 75 -7.82 3.90 -1.82
C LYS A 75 -7.84 3.49 -3.29
N GLN A 76 -7.38 2.28 -3.63
CA GLN A 76 -7.31 1.78 -5.01
C GLN A 76 -8.64 1.90 -5.75
N ARG A 77 -9.76 1.54 -5.11
CA ARG A 77 -11.10 1.64 -5.72
C ARG A 77 -11.61 3.08 -5.85
N LEU A 78 -11.05 4.00 -5.07
CA LEU A 78 -11.47 5.40 -5.00
C LEU A 78 -10.51 6.34 -5.75
N ALA A 79 -9.37 5.85 -6.22
CA ALA A 79 -8.30 6.67 -6.81
C ALA A 79 -8.80 7.55 -7.97
N GLU A 80 -9.66 7.02 -8.84
CA GLU A 80 -10.26 7.79 -9.93
C GLU A 80 -11.19 8.91 -9.42
N THR A 81 -12.02 8.61 -8.42
CA THR A 81 -12.91 9.61 -7.81
C THR A 81 -12.10 10.69 -7.10
N ILE A 82 -11.09 10.30 -6.33
CA ILE A 82 -10.17 11.22 -5.65
C ILE A 82 -9.47 12.12 -6.67
N ALA A 83 -8.91 11.55 -7.74
CA ALA A 83 -8.23 12.33 -8.78
C ALA A 83 -9.19 13.30 -9.49
N ALA A 84 -10.44 12.91 -9.73
CA ALA A 84 -11.45 13.79 -10.30
C ALA A 84 -11.77 14.96 -9.37
N VAL A 85 -11.93 14.72 -8.06
CA VAL A 85 -12.18 15.79 -7.07
C VAL A 85 -10.96 16.70 -6.94
N VAL A 86 -9.76 16.13 -6.89
CA VAL A 86 -8.50 16.88 -6.90
C VAL A 86 -8.42 17.83 -8.11
N ALA A 87 -8.81 17.35 -9.30
CA ALA A 87 -8.81 18.14 -10.52
C ALA A 87 -9.88 19.25 -10.53
N GLU A 88 -11.00 19.08 -9.82
CA GLU A 88 -12.02 20.12 -9.67
C GLU A 88 -11.60 21.21 -8.68
N VAL A 89 -11.00 20.81 -7.56
CA VAL A 89 -10.56 21.72 -6.49
C VAL A 89 -9.33 22.53 -6.91
N ALA A 90 -8.40 21.90 -7.63
CA ALA A 90 -7.23 22.55 -8.20
C ALA A 90 -7.15 22.26 -9.72
N PRO A 91 -7.84 23.07 -10.55
CA PRO A 91 -7.78 22.97 -12.00
C PRO A 91 -6.38 23.25 -12.54
N GLY A 92 -6.01 22.57 -13.63
CA GLY A 92 -4.71 22.74 -14.28
C GLY A 92 -3.70 21.66 -13.91
N THR A 93 -2.41 21.99 -14.09
CA THR A 93 -1.26 21.08 -13.92
C THR A 93 -0.44 21.40 -12.67
N ASP A 94 -1.06 22.07 -11.69
CA ASP A 94 -0.39 22.38 -10.44
C ASP A 94 0.02 21.11 -9.69
N ARG A 95 1.09 21.25 -8.91
CA ARG A 95 1.62 20.16 -8.09
C ARG A 95 0.66 19.83 -6.96
N VAL A 96 0.41 18.54 -6.78
CA VAL A 96 -0.42 17.98 -5.70
C VAL A 96 0.47 17.33 -4.65
N GLY A 97 0.26 17.66 -3.38
CA GLY A 97 0.88 16.92 -2.28
C GLY A 97 -0.02 15.77 -1.85
N ASP A 98 0.45 14.53 -1.96
CA ASP A 98 -0.23 13.34 -1.41
C ASP A 98 0.34 13.05 -0.03
N LEU A 99 -0.36 13.52 1.00
CA LEU A 99 0.01 13.36 2.40
C LEU A 99 -0.45 11.99 2.92
N PHE A 100 0.40 11.34 3.71
CA PHE A 100 0.19 9.96 4.18
C PHE A 100 0.14 8.96 3.02
N ALA A 101 1.06 9.11 2.07
CA ALA A 101 1.02 8.43 0.78
C ALA A 101 0.94 6.89 0.87
N GLY A 102 1.45 6.29 1.95
CA GLY A 102 1.30 4.87 2.26
C GLY A 102 1.81 3.91 1.18
N SER A 103 0.90 3.36 0.39
CA SER A 103 1.28 2.46 -0.73
C SER A 103 1.49 3.19 -2.06
N GLY A 104 1.29 4.51 -2.12
CA GLY A 104 1.47 5.33 -3.30
C GLY A 104 0.41 5.17 -4.40
N VAL A 105 -0.68 4.45 -4.12
CA VAL A 105 -1.73 4.16 -5.12
C VAL A 105 -2.40 5.44 -5.62
N VAL A 106 -2.71 6.38 -4.73
CA VAL A 106 -3.30 7.67 -5.09
C VAL A 106 -2.25 8.54 -5.79
N SER A 107 -1.04 8.62 -5.25
CA SER A 107 0.08 9.36 -5.84
C SER A 107 0.31 8.96 -7.30
N ALA A 108 0.42 7.66 -7.56
CA ALA A 108 0.65 7.11 -8.89
C ALA A 108 -0.50 7.38 -9.85
N PHE A 109 -1.75 7.34 -9.36
CA PHE A 109 -2.91 7.60 -10.19
C PHE A 109 -3.00 9.08 -10.59
N ILE A 110 -2.80 10.00 -9.64
CA ILE A 110 -2.76 11.45 -9.89
C ILE A 110 -1.55 11.82 -10.75
N GLY A 111 -0.41 11.18 -10.50
CA GLY A 111 0.87 11.42 -11.17
C GLY A 111 0.84 11.23 -12.69
N ARG A 112 -0.15 10.50 -13.21
CA ARG A 112 -0.35 10.32 -14.66
C ARG A 112 -0.58 11.62 -15.41
N ASP A 113 -1.23 12.59 -14.78
CA ASP A 113 -1.69 13.81 -15.46
C ASP A 113 -1.09 15.11 -14.87
N ARG A 114 -0.41 15.05 -13.72
CA ARG A 114 0.20 16.22 -13.07
C ARG A 114 1.37 15.87 -12.13
N PRO A 115 2.25 16.84 -11.79
CA PRO A 115 3.29 16.66 -10.77
C PRO A 115 2.70 16.31 -9.40
N VAL A 116 3.37 15.41 -8.67
CA VAL A 116 2.95 14.95 -7.34
C VAL A 116 4.15 14.99 -6.41
N THR A 117 3.92 15.45 -5.18
CA THR A 117 4.84 15.26 -4.06
C THR A 117 4.22 14.26 -3.09
N ALA A 118 4.73 13.03 -3.04
CA ALA A 118 4.28 12.02 -2.09
C ALA A 118 5.00 12.18 -0.75
N VAL A 119 4.26 12.20 0.36
CA VAL A 119 4.83 12.44 1.70
C VAL A 119 4.38 11.36 2.66
N ASP A 120 5.35 10.72 3.31
CA ASP A 120 5.09 9.74 4.36
C ASP A 120 6.30 9.65 5.31
N VAL A 121 6.06 9.28 6.55
CA VAL A 121 7.14 9.13 7.55
C VAL A 121 7.89 7.80 7.38
N GLN A 122 7.25 6.79 6.80
CA GLN A 122 7.79 5.42 6.73
C GLN A 122 8.65 5.18 5.48
N ALA A 123 9.80 4.53 5.66
CA ALA A 123 10.75 4.27 4.58
C ALA A 123 10.20 3.30 3.52
N PHE A 124 9.33 2.34 3.89
CA PHE A 124 8.71 1.48 2.88
C PHE A 124 7.80 2.28 1.92
N SER A 125 7.12 3.32 2.43
CA SER A 125 6.24 4.18 1.64
C SER A 125 7.04 5.01 0.65
N GLU A 126 8.15 5.60 1.08
CA GLU A 126 9.13 6.29 0.22
C GLU A 126 9.57 5.37 -0.94
N VAL A 127 10.02 4.15 -0.63
CA VAL A 127 10.49 3.21 -1.67
C VAL A 127 9.39 2.88 -2.69
N LEU A 128 8.16 2.59 -2.23
CA LEU A 128 7.05 2.25 -3.12
C LEU A 128 6.61 3.44 -3.96
N THR A 129 6.43 4.61 -3.35
CA THR A 129 6.01 5.84 -4.04
C THR A 129 7.06 6.29 -5.06
N THR A 130 8.35 6.24 -4.72
CA THR A 130 9.44 6.49 -5.67
C THR A 130 9.34 5.54 -6.87
N ALA A 131 9.13 4.24 -6.63
CA ALA A 131 9.02 3.29 -7.72
C ALA A 131 7.82 3.55 -8.65
N LEU A 132 6.69 3.90 -8.06
CA LEU A 132 5.47 4.18 -8.81
C LEU A 132 5.51 5.51 -9.58
N LEU A 133 6.20 6.52 -9.05
CA LEU A 133 6.24 7.86 -9.63
C LEU A 133 7.43 8.09 -10.56
N GLU A 134 8.60 7.55 -10.21
CA GLU A 134 9.87 7.81 -10.91
C GLU A 134 10.38 6.61 -11.72
N GLY A 135 9.74 5.44 -11.56
CA GLY A 135 10.18 4.21 -12.18
C GLY A 135 10.02 4.18 -13.69
N ARG A 136 11.09 3.77 -14.36
CA ARG A 136 11.13 3.60 -15.82
C ARG A 136 11.09 2.12 -16.19
N ALA A 137 10.48 1.81 -17.32
CA ALA A 137 10.37 0.43 -17.80
C ALA A 137 11.73 -0.29 -17.86
N GLU A 138 12.81 0.41 -18.22
CA GLU A 138 14.16 -0.17 -18.32
C GLU A 138 14.76 -0.51 -16.95
N ASP A 139 14.39 0.20 -15.89
CA ASP A 139 14.84 -0.12 -14.53
C ASP A 139 14.29 -1.48 -14.10
N TYR A 140 13.05 -1.79 -14.47
CA TYR A 140 12.37 -3.05 -14.17
C TYR A 140 12.77 -4.21 -15.10
N ALA A 141 12.96 -3.93 -16.39
CA ALA A 141 13.41 -4.94 -17.36
C ALA A 141 14.77 -5.56 -16.97
N ARG A 142 15.64 -4.80 -16.30
CA ARG A 142 16.91 -5.32 -15.76
C ARG A 142 16.73 -6.33 -14.64
N LEU A 143 15.61 -6.28 -13.91
CA LEU A 143 15.31 -7.18 -12.79
C LEU A 143 14.74 -8.51 -13.26
N THR A 144 14.20 -8.57 -14.49
CA THR A 144 13.72 -9.81 -15.11
C THR A 144 14.79 -10.54 -15.92
N HIS A 145 15.95 -9.90 -16.15
CA HIS A 145 17.06 -10.48 -16.89
C HIS A 145 17.60 -11.75 -16.23
N ARG A 146 17.90 -12.76 -17.07
CA ARG A 146 18.43 -14.07 -16.65
C ARG A 146 19.65 -13.94 -15.72
N THR A 147 20.58 -13.04 -16.01
CA THR A 147 21.80 -12.84 -15.22
C THR A 147 21.52 -12.34 -13.80
N PHE A 148 20.51 -11.49 -13.61
CA PHE A 148 20.10 -11.04 -12.28
C PHE A 148 19.52 -12.21 -11.47
N ILE A 149 18.72 -13.04 -12.12
CA ILE A 149 17.99 -14.15 -11.51
C ILE A 149 18.91 -15.32 -11.17
N GLU A 150 19.81 -15.69 -12.07
CA GLU A 150 20.84 -16.70 -11.80
C GLU A 150 21.76 -16.27 -10.65
N ARG A 151 22.11 -14.98 -10.58
CA ARG A 151 22.87 -14.45 -9.44
C ARG A 151 22.09 -14.55 -8.13
N ALA A 152 20.82 -14.13 -8.11
CA ALA A 152 19.98 -14.26 -6.91
C ALA A 152 19.85 -15.73 -6.48
N ARG A 153 19.67 -16.67 -7.41
CA ARG A 153 19.64 -18.10 -7.11
C ARG A 153 20.97 -18.61 -6.54
N SER A 154 22.10 -18.20 -7.13
CA SER A 154 23.42 -18.58 -6.64
C SER A 154 23.68 -18.09 -5.23
N ILE A 155 23.33 -16.83 -4.92
CA ILE A 155 23.44 -16.26 -3.58
C ILE A 155 22.51 -17.01 -2.61
N ALA A 156 21.27 -17.30 -3.01
CA ALA A 156 20.34 -18.06 -2.19
C ALA A 156 20.93 -19.43 -1.82
N SER A 157 21.48 -20.17 -2.78
CA SER A 157 22.15 -21.45 -2.52
C SER A 157 23.33 -21.32 -1.54
N GLN A 158 24.10 -20.24 -1.61
CA GLN A 158 25.19 -19.99 -0.66
C GLN A 158 24.68 -19.80 0.77
N ILE A 159 23.63 -18.99 0.96
CA ILE A 159 23.00 -18.78 2.26
C ILE A 159 22.38 -20.08 2.78
N GLU A 160 21.74 -20.87 1.90
CA GLU A 160 21.14 -22.14 2.27
C GLU A 160 22.15 -23.14 2.84
N MET A 161 23.40 -23.16 2.34
CA MET A 161 24.45 -24.05 2.88
C MET A 161 24.65 -23.84 4.38
N HIS A 162 24.70 -22.60 4.85
CA HIS A 162 24.83 -22.25 6.27
C HIS A 162 23.62 -22.65 7.13
N LEU A 163 22.47 -22.88 6.50
CA LEU A 163 21.20 -23.18 7.18
C LEU A 163 20.70 -24.61 6.91
N SER A 164 21.52 -25.46 6.28
CA SER A 164 21.11 -26.80 5.85
C SER A 164 20.37 -27.62 6.92
N PRO A 165 20.82 -27.70 8.20
CA PRO A 165 20.09 -28.44 9.23
C PRO A 165 18.71 -27.86 9.54
N LEU A 166 18.59 -26.53 9.60
CA LEU A 166 17.33 -25.84 9.86
C LEU A 166 16.35 -26.01 8.69
N LEU A 167 16.86 -25.96 7.46
CA LEU A 167 16.08 -26.17 6.23
C LEU A 167 15.57 -27.61 6.10
N ALA A 168 16.37 -28.60 6.51
CA ALA A 168 15.94 -30.00 6.55
C ALA A 168 14.75 -30.18 7.50
N VAL A 169 14.85 -29.62 8.71
CA VAL A 169 13.76 -29.67 9.71
C VAL A 169 12.50 -28.93 9.24
N GLU A 170 12.63 -27.77 8.58
CA GLU A 170 11.46 -27.11 7.97
C GLU A 170 10.83 -27.97 6.87
N GLY A 171 11.65 -28.62 6.04
CA GLY A 171 11.18 -29.54 4.99
C GLY A 171 10.38 -30.71 5.56
N GLU A 172 10.90 -31.38 6.58
CA GLU A 172 10.18 -32.43 7.31
C GLU A 172 8.89 -31.90 7.94
N ALA A 173 8.95 -30.75 8.62
CA ALA A 173 7.78 -30.15 9.27
C ALA A 173 6.65 -29.84 8.28
N LEU A 174 6.98 -29.42 7.05
CA LEU A 174 6.01 -29.21 5.98
C LEU A 174 5.40 -30.53 5.50
N GLN A 175 6.18 -31.60 5.36
CA GLN A 175 5.68 -32.92 4.98
C GLN A 175 4.79 -33.54 6.07
N ASP A 176 5.24 -33.47 7.33
CA ASP A 176 4.49 -33.92 8.50
C ASP A 176 3.14 -33.18 8.59
N ALA A 177 3.14 -31.86 8.38
CA ALA A 177 1.92 -31.06 8.37
C ALA A 177 0.93 -31.47 7.26
N VAL A 178 1.40 -31.89 6.08
CA VAL A 178 0.55 -32.42 5.00
C VAL A 178 -0.11 -33.73 5.40
N THR A 179 0.60 -34.58 6.15
CA THR A 179 0.10 -35.88 6.63
C THR A 179 -0.73 -35.80 7.92
N GLY A 180 -0.94 -34.59 8.46
CA GLY A 180 -1.81 -34.36 9.62
C GLY A 180 -1.08 -34.14 10.94
N ASN A 181 0.24 -34.00 10.94
CA ASN A 181 1.08 -33.78 12.12
C ASN A 181 1.76 -32.39 12.06
N PRO A 182 1.01 -31.28 12.32
CA PRO A 182 1.51 -29.93 12.10
C PRO A 182 2.41 -29.38 13.22
N GLU A 183 2.71 -30.15 14.26
CA GLU A 183 3.34 -29.68 15.50
C GLU A 183 4.69 -29.00 15.24
N LYS A 184 5.57 -29.64 14.47
CA LYS A 184 6.88 -29.06 14.11
C LYS A 184 6.73 -27.74 13.35
N LEU A 185 5.75 -27.65 12.45
CA LEU A 185 5.49 -26.43 11.68
C LEU A 185 4.95 -25.32 12.58
N VAL A 186 4.07 -25.66 13.54
CA VAL A 186 3.58 -24.72 14.56
C VAL A 186 4.76 -24.14 15.35
N ASP A 187 5.68 -24.98 15.82
CA ASP A 187 6.85 -24.54 16.58
C ASP A 187 7.78 -23.64 15.77
N LEU A 188 8.04 -23.98 14.50
CA LEU A 188 8.85 -23.13 13.61
C LEU A 188 8.19 -21.77 13.35
N MET A 189 6.87 -21.72 13.21
CA MET A 189 6.14 -20.47 13.01
C MET A 189 6.06 -19.61 14.26
N GLU A 190 6.10 -20.22 15.45
CA GLU A 190 6.03 -19.51 16.71
C GLU A 190 7.40 -19.04 17.20
N PHE A 191 8.43 -19.88 17.04
CA PHE A 191 9.75 -19.68 17.66
C PHE A 191 10.90 -19.55 16.67
N GLY A 192 10.67 -19.75 15.35
CA GLY A 192 11.74 -19.85 14.36
C GLY A 192 12.50 -18.57 14.02
N SER A 193 12.10 -17.41 14.55
CA SER A 193 12.85 -16.17 14.30
C SER A 193 14.21 -16.22 14.99
N LEU A 194 15.27 -16.26 14.19
CA LEU A 194 16.66 -16.25 14.68
C LEU A 194 16.96 -14.99 15.49
N ALA A 195 16.38 -13.84 15.10
CA ALA A 195 16.54 -12.56 15.79
C ALA A 195 15.83 -12.56 17.16
N ILE A 196 14.62 -13.11 17.26
CA ILE A 196 13.95 -13.30 18.56
C ILE A 196 14.80 -14.19 19.45
N HIS A 197 15.24 -15.34 18.92
CA HIS A 197 16.05 -16.29 19.67
C HIS A 197 17.36 -15.66 20.16
N ASN A 198 18.03 -14.86 19.34
CA ASN A 198 19.28 -14.19 19.71
C ASN A 198 19.07 -13.08 20.76
N GLN A 199 17.98 -12.31 20.66
CA GLN A 199 17.68 -11.27 21.65
C GLN A 199 17.25 -11.87 22.99
N ARG A 200 16.34 -12.84 22.96
CA ARG A 200 15.83 -13.52 24.16
C ARG A 200 15.15 -14.84 23.76
N PRO A 201 15.81 -16.00 23.95
CA PRO A 201 15.22 -17.30 23.71
C PRO A 201 13.89 -17.46 24.47
N HIS A 202 12.87 -17.98 23.80
CA HIS A 202 11.58 -18.20 24.42
C HIS A 202 11.62 -19.50 25.25
N GLU A 203 11.21 -19.45 26.52
CA GLU A 203 11.28 -20.61 27.45
C GLU A 203 10.48 -21.83 26.96
N SER A 204 9.35 -21.60 26.28
CA SER A 204 8.53 -22.68 25.69
C SER A 204 9.04 -23.19 24.34
N CYS A 205 10.16 -22.67 23.81
CA CYS A 205 10.74 -23.18 22.59
C CYS A 205 11.28 -24.61 22.84
N PRO A 206 10.94 -25.61 21.99
CA PRO A 206 11.50 -26.94 22.12
C PRO A 206 13.03 -26.92 22.12
N SER A 207 13.67 -27.71 23.00
CA SER A 207 15.13 -27.71 23.17
C SER A 207 15.89 -28.10 21.89
N SER A 208 15.32 -29.00 21.09
CA SER A 208 15.84 -29.37 19.77
C SER A 208 15.84 -28.18 18.81
N LEU A 209 14.74 -27.45 18.72
CA LEU A 209 14.62 -26.25 17.90
C LEU A 209 15.55 -25.14 18.41
N SER A 210 15.58 -24.87 19.71
CA SER A 210 16.48 -23.89 20.33
C SER A 210 17.95 -24.14 19.97
N ARG A 211 18.39 -25.41 19.97
CA ARG A 211 19.75 -25.79 19.56
C ARG A 211 19.99 -25.50 18.08
N LEU A 212 19.03 -25.83 17.21
CA LEU A 212 19.11 -25.56 15.78
C LEU A 212 19.18 -24.06 15.47
N LEU A 213 18.37 -23.24 16.15
CA LEU A 213 18.39 -21.78 15.99
C LEU A 213 19.72 -21.17 16.47
N SER A 214 20.30 -21.71 17.55
CA SER A 214 21.62 -21.29 18.04
C SER A 214 22.73 -21.64 17.05
N GLN A 215 22.70 -22.86 16.50
CA GLN A 215 23.64 -23.30 15.47
C GLN A 215 23.49 -22.45 14.19
N ALA A 216 22.26 -22.21 13.74
CA ALA A 216 21.97 -21.38 12.57
C ALA A 216 22.53 -19.95 12.73
N ASN A 217 22.31 -19.30 13.87
CA ASN A 217 22.91 -17.99 14.14
C ASN A 217 24.44 -18.04 14.07
N ALA A 218 25.08 -18.99 14.75
CA ALA A 218 26.53 -19.13 14.72
C ALA A 218 27.10 -19.36 13.31
N GLN A 219 26.42 -20.18 12.49
CA GLN A 219 26.83 -20.42 11.10
C GLN A 219 26.68 -19.19 10.22
N LEU A 220 25.62 -18.39 10.40
CA LEU A 220 25.45 -17.14 9.67
C LEU A 220 26.44 -16.07 10.14
N ASP A 221 26.77 -16.02 11.43
CA ASP A 221 27.75 -15.09 12.00
C ASP A 221 29.18 -15.40 11.52
N ALA A 222 29.48 -16.67 11.22
CA ALA A 222 30.74 -17.11 10.63
C ALA A 222 30.79 -17.03 9.09
N SER A 223 29.71 -16.59 8.44
CA SER A 223 29.64 -16.47 6.97
C SER A 223 30.17 -15.13 6.47
N ASP A 224 30.37 -15.01 5.15
CA ASP A 224 30.74 -13.75 4.50
C ASP A 224 29.58 -12.74 4.40
N PHE A 225 28.36 -13.13 4.80
CA PHE A 225 27.19 -12.28 4.74
C PHE A 225 27.04 -11.42 6.00
N THR A 226 26.79 -10.12 5.81
CA THR A 226 26.53 -9.23 6.94
C THR A 226 25.14 -9.46 7.53
N VAL A 227 24.91 -9.03 8.78
CA VAL A 227 23.56 -9.03 9.39
C VAL A 227 22.55 -8.25 8.53
N ARG A 228 23.00 -7.15 7.88
CA ARG A 228 22.20 -6.36 6.95
C ARG A 228 21.78 -7.15 5.71
N ASP A 229 22.68 -7.99 5.18
CA ASP A 229 22.39 -8.82 4.02
C ASP A 229 21.32 -9.88 4.35
N LEU A 230 21.31 -10.38 5.59
CA LEU A 230 20.46 -11.48 6.06
C LEU A 230 19.23 -11.01 6.88
N THR A 231 18.73 -9.80 6.64
CA THR A 231 17.63 -9.22 7.43
C THR A 231 16.35 -10.04 7.35
N ALA A 232 15.93 -10.48 6.16
CA ALA A 232 14.70 -11.26 6.02
C ALA A 232 14.81 -12.61 6.71
N THR A 233 15.91 -13.34 6.47
CA THR A 233 16.17 -14.66 7.06
C THR A 233 16.26 -14.60 8.57
N ARG A 234 16.98 -13.62 9.13
CA ARG A 234 17.17 -13.54 10.60
C ARG A 234 15.90 -13.15 11.33
N TYR A 235 15.15 -12.17 10.82
CA TYR A 235 14.00 -11.64 11.55
C TYR A 235 12.71 -12.40 11.25
N PHE A 236 12.48 -12.77 9.98
CA PHE A 236 11.15 -13.13 9.49
C PHE A 236 11.03 -14.55 8.92
N GLY A 237 12.16 -15.26 8.73
CA GLY A 237 12.18 -16.69 8.44
C GLY A 237 11.63 -17.50 9.61
N GLY A 238 10.73 -18.45 9.33
CA GLY A 238 9.93 -19.12 10.34
C GLY A 238 8.57 -18.43 10.52
N PRO A 239 8.43 -17.31 11.25
CA PRO A 239 7.12 -16.73 11.56
C PRO A 239 6.35 -16.15 10.36
N TYR A 240 6.99 -15.36 9.51
CA TYR A 240 6.30 -14.65 8.41
C TYR A 240 6.51 -15.29 7.05
N PHE A 241 7.63 -15.98 6.86
CA PHE A 241 8.01 -16.64 5.61
C PHE A 241 8.57 -18.03 5.90
N ALA A 242 8.52 -18.94 4.94
CA ALA A 242 9.41 -20.10 4.97
C ALA A 242 10.88 -19.62 4.95
N TYR A 243 11.82 -20.37 5.52
CA TYR A 243 13.22 -19.94 5.51
C TYR A 243 13.75 -19.77 4.08
N ARG A 244 13.41 -20.67 3.15
CA ARG A 244 13.79 -20.53 1.73
C ARG A 244 13.22 -19.26 1.08
N GLN A 245 12.00 -18.86 1.45
CA GLN A 245 11.41 -17.60 0.98
C GLN A 245 12.16 -16.38 1.55
N ALA A 246 12.50 -16.40 2.83
CA ALA A 246 13.27 -15.34 3.46
C ALA A 246 14.69 -15.22 2.87
N ILE A 247 15.36 -16.36 2.66
CA ILE A 247 16.66 -16.43 1.98
C ILE A 247 16.59 -15.86 0.58
N ALA A 248 15.54 -16.20 -0.18
CA ALA A 248 15.34 -15.64 -1.52
C ALA A 248 15.17 -14.11 -1.50
N LEU A 249 14.42 -13.55 -0.53
CA LEU A 249 14.28 -12.09 -0.39
C LEU A 249 15.65 -11.43 -0.13
N ASP A 250 16.48 -12.00 0.75
CA ASP A 250 17.82 -11.50 1.02
C ASP A 250 18.76 -11.66 -0.18
N ALA A 251 18.69 -12.77 -0.89
CA ALA A 251 19.48 -13.00 -2.10
C ALA A 251 19.11 -12.03 -3.24
N ILE A 252 17.82 -11.72 -3.42
CA ILE A 252 17.34 -10.68 -4.34
C ILE A 252 17.91 -9.32 -3.94
N TYR A 253 17.89 -8.98 -2.65
CA TYR A 253 18.45 -7.73 -2.15
C TYR A 253 19.95 -7.62 -2.43
N ILE A 254 20.73 -8.65 -2.12
CA ILE A 254 22.17 -8.69 -2.37
C ILE A 254 22.45 -8.56 -3.88
N SER A 255 21.72 -9.29 -4.72
CA SER A 255 21.81 -9.19 -6.19
C SER A 255 21.52 -7.76 -6.68
N ALA A 256 20.50 -7.11 -6.12
CA ALA A 256 20.13 -5.73 -6.43
C ALA A 256 21.21 -4.72 -6.05
N ARG A 257 21.89 -4.90 -4.90
CA ARG A 257 22.99 -4.00 -4.47
C ARG A 257 24.13 -3.95 -5.49
N MET A 258 24.32 -5.01 -6.26
CA MET A 258 25.35 -5.13 -7.31
C MET A 258 24.96 -4.46 -8.64
N LEU A 259 23.75 -3.92 -8.76
CA LEU A 259 23.39 -3.11 -9.93
C LEU A 259 24.20 -1.82 -9.97
N LYS A 260 24.53 -1.31 -11.16
CA LYS A 260 25.33 -0.07 -11.30
C LYS A 260 24.51 1.19 -10.98
N ASN A 261 23.23 1.21 -11.36
CA ASN A 261 22.36 2.38 -11.24
C ASN A 261 21.64 2.42 -9.89
N ALA A 262 21.75 3.54 -9.16
CA ALA A 262 21.04 3.76 -7.90
C ALA A 262 19.50 3.71 -8.07
N SER A 263 18.97 4.18 -9.21
CA SER A 263 17.54 4.05 -9.53
C SER A 263 17.13 2.58 -9.53
N SER A 264 17.80 1.73 -10.32
CA SER A 264 17.46 0.31 -10.41
C SER A 264 17.56 -0.41 -9.05
N LYS A 265 18.47 0.01 -8.16
CA LYS A 265 18.54 -0.51 -6.77
C LYS A 265 17.28 -0.20 -5.97
N ARG A 266 16.81 1.05 -6.03
CA ARG A 266 15.58 1.49 -5.34
C ARG A 266 14.35 0.76 -5.89
N HIS A 267 14.25 0.66 -7.21
CA HIS A 267 13.16 -0.06 -7.88
C HIS A 267 13.17 -1.56 -7.55
N ALA A 268 14.33 -2.20 -7.48
CA ALA A 268 14.44 -3.58 -7.02
C ALA A 268 13.94 -3.77 -5.59
N MET A 269 14.18 -2.80 -4.69
CA MET A 269 13.63 -2.84 -3.34
C MET A 269 12.09 -2.78 -3.38
N ALA A 270 11.48 -1.90 -4.17
CA ALA A 270 10.02 -1.84 -4.29
C ALA A 270 9.41 -3.16 -4.78
N VAL A 271 10.02 -3.78 -5.80
CA VAL A 271 9.59 -5.11 -6.29
C VAL A 271 9.76 -6.19 -5.21
N LEU A 272 10.84 -6.13 -4.42
CA LEU A 272 11.06 -7.02 -3.27
C LEU A 272 9.96 -6.86 -2.22
N LEU A 273 9.55 -5.62 -1.89
CA LEU A 273 8.46 -5.37 -0.93
C LEU A 273 7.11 -5.91 -1.44
N SER A 274 6.82 -5.72 -2.73
CA SER A 274 5.65 -6.31 -3.39
C SER A 274 5.65 -7.83 -3.34
N THR A 275 6.82 -8.43 -3.57
CA THR A 275 7.04 -9.88 -3.46
C THR A 275 6.78 -10.35 -2.03
N ALA A 276 7.37 -9.69 -1.04
CA ALA A 276 7.18 -9.99 0.37
C ALA A 276 5.69 -9.90 0.77
N SER A 277 4.98 -8.86 0.31
CA SER A 277 3.54 -8.70 0.57
C SER A 277 2.67 -9.81 -0.03
N GLU A 278 3.08 -10.40 -1.16
CA GLU A 278 2.33 -11.46 -1.81
C GLU A 278 2.56 -12.81 -1.10
N ILE A 279 3.82 -13.13 -0.79
CA ILE A 279 4.21 -14.43 -0.25
C ILE A 279 4.02 -14.55 1.27
N VAL A 280 3.84 -13.43 1.99
CA VAL A 280 3.72 -13.42 3.45
C VAL A 280 2.68 -14.43 3.97
N ASN A 281 3.05 -15.15 5.02
CA ASN A 281 2.21 -16.13 5.68
C ASN A 281 1.44 -15.52 6.87
N THR A 282 0.46 -14.65 6.58
CA THR A 282 -0.40 -14.02 7.59
C THR A 282 -1.88 -14.04 7.21
N VAL A 283 -2.76 -13.83 8.20
CA VAL A 283 -4.19 -13.65 7.97
C VAL A 283 -4.41 -12.30 7.28
N GLY A 284 -5.12 -12.31 6.14
CA GLY A 284 -5.38 -11.10 5.36
C GLY A 284 -4.16 -10.50 4.65
N LYS A 285 -3.00 -11.19 4.65
CA LYS A 285 -1.75 -10.73 4.00
C LYS A 285 -1.24 -9.38 4.52
N GLN A 286 -1.63 -9.01 5.73
CA GLN A 286 -1.14 -7.83 6.46
C GLN A 286 -0.11 -8.26 7.50
N PHE A 287 0.88 -7.42 7.82
CA PHE A 287 2.02 -7.82 8.63
C PHE A 287 1.84 -7.63 10.14
N ALA A 288 0.64 -7.32 10.63
CA ALA A 288 0.47 -7.02 12.05
C ALA A 288 0.94 -8.16 12.94
N GLN A 289 0.65 -9.43 12.61
CA GLN A 289 1.17 -10.58 13.36
C GLN A 289 1.33 -11.80 12.45
N PRO A 290 2.28 -12.71 12.75
CA PRO A 290 2.38 -14.01 12.10
C PRO A 290 1.06 -14.77 12.19
N MET A 291 0.79 -15.66 11.24
CA MET A 291 -0.35 -16.58 11.36
C MET A 291 -0.19 -17.45 12.62
N ARG A 292 -1.27 -17.60 13.40
CA ARG A 292 -1.28 -18.45 14.59
C ARG A 292 -2.02 -19.74 14.26
N LEU A 293 -1.28 -20.80 13.96
CA LEU A 293 -1.84 -22.08 13.54
C LEU A 293 -2.61 -22.80 14.67
N LYS A 294 -2.16 -22.63 15.91
CA LYS A 294 -2.73 -23.28 17.09
C LYS A 294 -3.65 -22.34 17.86
N LYS A 295 -4.92 -22.72 18.03
CA LYS A 295 -5.91 -22.03 18.85
C LYS A 295 -5.60 -22.16 20.35
N ALA A 296 -6.33 -21.41 21.17
CA ALA A 296 -6.19 -21.44 22.63
C ALA A 296 -6.55 -22.82 23.22
N ASP A 297 -7.49 -23.54 22.60
CA ASP A 297 -7.89 -24.92 22.94
C ASP A 297 -6.88 -25.98 22.45
N GLY A 298 -5.79 -25.57 21.80
CA GLY A 298 -4.77 -26.45 21.27
C GLY A 298 -5.05 -27.01 19.87
N SER A 299 -6.24 -26.78 19.30
CA SER A 299 -6.60 -27.28 17.97
C SER A 299 -5.90 -26.51 16.84
N VAL A 300 -5.66 -27.20 15.73
CA VAL A 300 -5.10 -26.62 14.49
C VAL A 300 -6.16 -26.66 13.38
N PRO A 301 -6.81 -25.54 13.02
CA PRO A 301 -7.86 -25.53 12.01
C PRO A 301 -7.32 -25.93 10.62
N ALA A 302 -7.92 -26.94 10.00
CA ALA A 302 -7.47 -27.47 8.70
C ALA A 302 -7.39 -26.42 7.59
N LEU A 303 -8.36 -25.49 7.51
CA LEU A 303 -8.33 -24.39 6.53
C LEU A 303 -7.14 -23.44 6.74
N LEU A 304 -6.80 -23.18 8.00
CA LEU A 304 -5.68 -22.30 8.35
C LEU A 304 -4.34 -22.98 8.03
N LEU A 305 -4.23 -24.28 8.34
CA LEU A 305 -3.06 -25.09 7.99
C LEU A 305 -2.86 -25.17 6.47
N ARG A 306 -3.92 -25.47 5.70
CA ARG A 306 -3.87 -25.48 4.23
C ARG A 306 -3.42 -24.14 3.66
N ARG A 307 -3.91 -23.03 4.23
CA ARG A 307 -3.48 -21.68 3.84
C ARG A 307 -2.00 -21.46 4.14
N ALA A 308 -1.51 -21.90 5.29
CA ALA A 308 -0.09 -21.77 5.64
C ALA A 308 0.81 -22.57 4.71
N LEU A 309 0.48 -23.83 4.44
CA LEU A 309 1.21 -24.68 3.51
C LEU A 309 1.25 -24.07 2.10
N ARG A 310 0.10 -23.59 1.60
CA ARG A 310 0.03 -22.90 0.30
C ARG A 310 0.91 -21.65 0.27
N ASP A 311 0.78 -20.75 1.25
CA ASP A 311 1.52 -19.48 1.25
C ASP A 311 3.04 -19.70 1.38
N ARG A 312 3.47 -20.75 2.11
CA ARG A 312 4.89 -21.14 2.25
C ARG A 312 5.48 -21.80 1.01
N ALA A 313 4.64 -22.28 0.09
CA ALA A 313 5.08 -22.95 -1.13
C ALA A 313 5.34 -21.99 -2.32
N PHE A 314 5.08 -20.68 -2.17
CA PHE A 314 5.36 -19.73 -3.25
C PHE A 314 6.86 -19.64 -3.56
N ASP A 315 7.21 -19.73 -4.85
CA ASP A 315 8.54 -19.39 -5.36
C ASP A 315 8.75 -17.87 -5.29
N ALA A 316 9.54 -17.43 -4.33
CA ALA A 316 9.82 -16.02 -4.09
C ALA A 316 10.58 -15.35 -5.24
N ILE A 317 11.52 -16.06 -5.92
CA ILE A 317 12.28 -15.48 -7.03
C ILE A 317 11.40 -15.37 -8.27
N GLY A 318 10.60 -16.40 -8.57
CA GLY A 318 9.61 -16.34 -9.63
C GLY A 318 8.56 -15.24 -9.40
N MET A 319 8.10 -15.09 -8.15
CA MET A 319 7.18 -14.03 -7.77
C MET A 319 7.79 -12.63 -7.94
N PHE A 320 9.08 -12.47 -7.61
CA PHE A 320 9.82 -11.23 -7.86
C PHE A 320 9.88 -10.89 -9.35
N GLN A 321 10.17 -11.85 -10.21
CA GLN A 321 10.16 -11.63 -11.68
C GLN A 321 8.78 -11.19 -12.16
N ALA A 322 7.71 -11.83 -11.68
CA ALA A 322 6.34 -11.47 -12.03
C ALA A 322 5.99 -10.04 -11.58
N TRP A 323 6.39 -9.64 -10.37
CA TRP A 323 6.18 -8.27 -9.91
C TRP A 323 7.02 -7.27 -10.71
N ALA A 324 8.28 -7.57 -11.03
CA ALA A 324 9.09 -6.69 -11.87
C ALA A 324 8.43 -6.42 -13.23
N ALA A 325 7.89 -7.45 -13.88
CA ALA A 325 7.12 -7.30 -15.11
C ALA A 325 5.88 -6.41 -14.93
N ARG A 326 5.13 -6.59 -13.84
CA ARG A 326 3.96 -5.75 -13.53
C ARG A 326 4.33 -4.28 -13.30
N TYR A 327 5.44 -3.99 -12.61
CA TYR A 327 5.92 -2.62 -12.47
C TYR A 327 6.38 -2.04 -13.82
N GLN A 328 7.03 -2.85 -14.67
CA GLN A 328 7.42 -2.45 -16.02
C GLN A 328 6.22 -1.99 -16.85
N GLU A 329 5.11 -2.74 -16.81
CA GLU A 329 3.86 -2.41 -17.52
C GLU A 329 3.16 -1.16 -16.98
N GLN A 330 3.36 -0.85 -15.69
CA GLN A 330 2.70 0.26 -15.01
C GLN A 330 3.59 1.49 -14.86
N ALA A 331 4.84 1.43 -15.34
CA ALA A 331 5.79 2.51 -15.30
C ALA A 331 5.17 3.76 -15.93
N LEU A 332 5.16 4.87 -15.18
CA LEU A 332 4.59 6.11 -15.68
C LEU A 332 5.40 6.60 -16.88
N SER A 333 4.68 7.06 -17.89
CA SER A 333 5.23 7.69 -19.08
C SER A 333 4.78 9.14 -19.08
N GLY A 334 5.71 10.10 -19.14
CA GLY A 334 5.36 11.51 -19.22
C GLY A 334 6.45 12.44 -18.70
N PRO A 335 6.31 13.75 -18.93
CA PRO A 335 7.28 14.76 -18.53
C PRO A 335 7.11 15.24 -17.08
N CYS A 336 6.07 14.77 -16.37
CA CYS A 336 5.79 15.20 -15.00
C CYS A 336 6.98 14.94 -14.08
N ARG A 337 7.37 15.96 -13.32
CA ARG A 337 8.43 15.84 -12.31
C ARG A 337 7.80 15.61 -10.95
N HIS A 338 7.91 14.38 -10.46
CA HIS A 338 7.43 14.00 -9.14
C HIS A 338 8.50 14.21 -8.08
N ASP A 339 8.07 14.36 -6.83
CA ASP A 339 8.95 14.38 -5.66
C ASP A 339 8.43 13.36 -4.64
N VAL A 340 9.33 12.80 -3.86
CA VAL A 340 9.00 11.90 -2.75
C VAL A 340 9.74 12.37 -1.51
N VAL A 341 9.02 12.54 -0.41
CA VAL A 341 9.55 13.05 0.86
C VAL A 341 9.27 12.04 1.96
N ARG A 342 10.35 11.48 2.51
CA ARG A 342 10.27 10.76 3.78
C ARG A 342 10.36 11.73 4.95
N GLY A 343 9.25 12.00 5.62
CA GLY A 343 9.20 12.95 6.73
C GLY A 343 7.84 13.03 7.41
N ASP A 344 7.80 13.77 8.52
CA ASP A 344 6.54 14.07 9.18
C ASP A 344 5.68 15.01 8.31
N VAL A 345 4.43 14.64 8.12
CA VAL A 345 3.47 15.38 7.28
C VAL A 345 3.15 16.77 7.82
N LEU A 346 3.15 16.95 9.15
CA LEU A 346 2.87 18.25 9.79
C LEU A 346 4.05 19.20 9.57
N ASP A 347 5.27 18.69 9.73
CA ASP A 347 6.49 19.45 9.41
C ASP A 347 6.54 19.83 7.92
N PHE A 348 6.09 18.95 7.04
CA PHE A 348 6.06 19.19 5.60
C PHE A 348 5.08 20.33 5.23
N VAL A 349 3.81 20.25 5.67
CA VAL A 349 2.79 21.26 5.31
C VAL A 349 3.13 22.66 5.86
N GLU A 350 3.85 22.75 6.97
CA GLU A 350 4.30 24.03 7.54
C GLU A 350 5.33 24.77 6.70
N ARG A 351 6.08 24.04 5.86
CA ARG A 351 7.24 24.55 5.11
C ARG A 351 7.02 24.54 3.60
N ASP A 352 6.14 23.68 3.10
CA ASP A 352 5.90 23.53 1.67
C ASP A 352 5.27 24.79 1.06
N ARG A 353 5.77 25.16 -0.12
CA ARG A 353 5.24 26.26 -0.95
C ARG A 353 5.02 25.83 -2.39
N SER A 354 5.30 24.55 -2.69
CA SER A 354 5.30 24.01 -4.05
C SER A 354 3.95 23.44 -4.46
N CYS A 355 3.23 22.82 -3.53
CA CYS A 355 1.90 22.27 -3.80
C CYS A 355 0.83 23.36 -3.73
N ARG A 356 -0.11 23.32 -4.67
CA ARG A 356 -1.30 24.20 -4.65
C ARG A 356 -2.50 23.54 -3.99
N MET A 357 -2.42 22.23 -3.80
CA MET A 357 -3.42 21.47 -3.06
C MET A 357 -2.80 20.23 -2.43
N TYR A 358 -3.43 19.76 -1.37
CA TYR A 358 -3.10 18.52 -0.70
C TYR A 358 -4.26 17.53 -0.78
N TYR A 359 -3.93 16.27 -1.06
CA TYR A 359 -4.79 15.15 -0.70
C TYR A 359 -4.24 14.53 0.59
N ALA A 360 -5.11 14.16 1.53
CA ALA A 360 -4.71 13.57 2.80
C ALA A 360 -5.57 12.35 3.13
N ASP A 361 -4.92 11.25 3.56
CA ASP A 361 -5.59 10.06 4.10
C ASP A 361 -4.97 9.69 5.46
N PRO A 362 -5.10 10.55 6.49
CA PRO A 362 -4.49 10.32 7.79
C PRO A 362 -5.10 9.08 8.47
N PRO A 363 -4.37 8.41 9.35
CA PRO A 363 -5.02 7.43 10.22
C PRO A 363 -5.97 8.15 11.18
N TYR A 364 -7.12 7.55 11.46
CA TYR A 364 -8.18 8.16 12.27
C TYR A 364 -8.75 7.20 13.34
N THR A 365 -8.04 6.09 13.59
CA THR A 365 -8.31 5.14 14.69
C THR A 365 -7.08 5.02 15.58
N ILE A 366 -7.23 4.33 16.72
CA ILE A 366 -6.13 3.99 17.63
C ILE A 366 -5.05 3.07 17.03
N ASP A 367 -5.26 2.58 15.82
CA ASP A 367 -4.35 1.62 15.22
C ASP A 367 -3.17 2.30 14.54
N HIS A 368 -1.99 2.11 15.11
CA HIS A 368 -0.76 2.54 14.48
C HIS A 368 -0.45 1.68 13.26
N TYR A 369 -0.55 2.27 12.06
CA TYR A 369 -0.30 1.62 10.77
C TYR A 369 1.12 1.03 10.68
N SER A 370 2.07 1.64 11.36
CA SER A 370 3.43 1.12 11.50
C SER A 370 3.46 -0.33 11.96
N ARG A 371 2.50 -0.80 12.78
CA ARG A 371 2.35 -2.21 13.19
C ARG A 371 2.13 -3.15 12.00
N PHE A 372 1.31 -2.72 11.04
CA PHE A 372 0.86 -3.51 9.90
C PHE A 372 1.90 -3.61 8.78
N TYR A 373 2.94 -2.77 8.80
CA TYR A 373 3.98 -2.73 7.77
C TYR A 373 5.41 -2.75 8.34
N HIS A 374 5.58 -3.06 9.63
CA HIS A 374 6.91 -3.08 10.26
C HIS A 374 7.88 -4.08 9.60
N VAL A 375 7.37 -5.17 9.01
CA VAL A 375 8.19 -6.13 8.24
C VAL A 375 8.78 -5.43 7.02
N LEU A 376 7.94 -4.75 6.22
CA LEU A 376 8.39 -3.99 5.06
C LEU A 376 9.36 -2.89 5.46
N GLU A 377 9.06 -2.16 6.54
CA GLU A 377 9.93 -1.11 7.09
C GLU A 377 11.32 -1.69 7.44
N THR A 378 11.36 -2.84 8.12
CA THR A 378 12.61 -3.50 8.49
C THR A 378 13.38 -4.03 7.27
N LEU A 379 12.68 -4.53 6.25
CA LEU A 379 13.29 -4.98 4.99
C LEU A 379 13.92 -3.83 4.18
N VAL A 380 13.41 -2.60 4.34
CA VAL A 380 14.00 -1.39 3.74
C VAL A 380 15.17 -0.88 4.56
N LEU A 381 14.98 -0.67 5.87
CA LEU A 381 15.99 -0.08 6.74
C LEU A 381 17.22 -0.97 6.91
N ARG A 382 16.99 -2.29 7.10
CA ARG A 382 18.03 -3.32 7.28
C ARG A 382 19.10 -2.91 8.30
N ASP A 383 18.63 -2.35 9.39
CA ASP A 383 19.40 -1.69 10.45
C ASP A 383 19.48 -2.50 11.74
N SER A 384 19.06 -3.77 11.69
CA SER A 384 19.11 -4.71 12.82
C SER A 384 18.46 -4.15 14.10
N PRO A 385 17.15 -3.81 14.05
CA PRO A 385 16.50 -3.15 15.17
C PRO A 385 16.41 -4.06 16.41
N LYS A 386 16.42 -3.44 17.59
CA LYS A 386 15.95 -4.10 18.81
C LYS A 386 14.46 -4.42 18.66
N LEU A 387 14.07 -5.62 19.06
CA LEU A 387 12.68 -6.06 19.04
C LEU A 387 11.95 -5.61 20.29
N ALA A 388 10.68 -5.22 20.12
CA ALA A 388 9.81 -4.80 21.20
C ALA A 388 9.56 -5.96 22.18
N GLU A 389 9.60 -5.65 23.47
CA GLU A 389 9.38 -6.61 24.55
C GLU A 389 8.08 -6.28 25.28
N MET A 390 7.49 -7.29 25.91
CA MET A 390 6.32 -7.15 26.78
C MET A 390 6.53 -7.94 28.07
N THR A 391 5.96 -7.45 29.16
CA THR A 391 5.89 -8.20 30.42
C THR A 391 4.64 -9.06 30.43
N LYS A 392 4.82 -10.37 30.52
CA LYS A 392 3.74 -11.36 30.64
C LYS A 392 3.96 -12.18 31.90
N SER A 393 3.01 -12.11 32.84
CA SER A 393 3.09 -12.83 34.13
C SER A 393 4.40 -12.60 34.90
N GLY A 394 4.86 -11.35 34.94
CA GLY A 394 6.11 -10.97 35.64
C GLY A 394 7.40 -11.28 34.87
N ARG A 395 7.33 -11.86 33.66
CA ARG A 395 8.50 -12.17 32.82
C ARG A 395 8.53 -11.31 31.56
N ILE A 396 9.72 -10.91 31.13
CA ILE A 396 9.92 -10.16 29.89
C ILE A 396 10.07 -11.16 28.74
N ALA A 397 9.30 -10.96 27.68
CA ALA A 397 9.40 -11.73 26.44
C ALA A 397 9.36 -10.80 25.22
N VAL A 398 10.06 -11.18 24.15
CA VAL A 398 9.95 -10.46 22.87
C VAL A 398 8.56 -10.67 22.29
N MET A 399 7.97 -9.61 21.74
CA MET A 399 6.64 -9.68 21.15
C MET A 399 6.65 -10.57 19.90
N ARG A 400 5.72 -11.53 19.85
CA ARG A 400 5.49 -12.47 18.72
C ARG A 400 5.38 -11.79 17.36
N GLY A 401 4.96 -10.53 17.33
CA GLY A 401 4.86 -9.74 16.11
C GLY A 401 6.21 -9.41 15.46
N VAL A 402 7.35 -9.71 16.08
CA VAL A 402 8.69 -9.30 15.60
C VAL A 402 8.77 -7.79 15.39
N TYR A 403 8.08 -7.02 16.25
CA TYR A 403 8.00 -5.58 16.11
C TYR A 403 9.32 -4.91 16.44
N ARG A 404 9.67 -3.88 15.68
CA ARG A 404 10.74 -2.95 16.07
C ARG A 404 10.33 -2.18 17.34
N ALA A 405 11.27 -1.99 18.27
CA ALA A 405 11.05 -1.21 19.49
C ALA A 405 10.91 0.30 19.22
N ASP A 406 11.56 0.79 18.16
CA ASP A 406 11.62 2.20 17.73
C ASP A 406 10.50 2.56 16.73
N ARG A 407 9.44 1.75 16.65
CA ARG A 407 8.41 1.89 15.63
C ARG A 407 7.64 3.20 15.76
N HIS A 408 7.49 3.93 14.65
CA HIS A 408 6.75 5.19 14.58
C HIS A 408 5.35 5.10 15.22
N GLN A 409 5.03 6.07 16.08
CA GLN A 409 3.74 6.26 16.71
C GLN A 409 3.11 7.56 16.18
N SER A 410 2.10 7.44 15.31
CA SER A 410 1.42 8.62 14.75
C SER A 410 0.61 9.37 15.80
N LEU A 411 0.77 10.70 15.85
CA LEU A 411 -0.03 11.59 16.71
C LEU A 411 -1.53 11.54 16.39
N PHE A 412 -1.87 11.16 15.16
CA PHE A 412 -3.25 10.99 14.70
C PHE A 412 -3.91 9.71 15.25
N CYS A 413 -3.13 8.77 15.80
CA CYS A 413 -3.61 7.53 16.40
C CYS A 413 -3.72 7.57 17.93
N VAL A 414 -3.34 8.68 18.57
CA VAL A 414 -3.36 8.82 20.03
C VAL A 414 -4.51 9.75 20.43
N PRO A 415 -5.50 9.28 21.23
CA PRO A 415 -6.70 10.07 21.55
C PRO A 415 -6.41 11.48 22.11
N SER A 416 -5.38 11.60 22.95
CA SER A 416 -5.01 12.88 23.58
C SER A 416 -4.35 13.88 22.63
N THR A 417 -3.75 13.42 21.53
CA THR A 417 -3.02 14.30 20.58
C THR A 417 -3.73 14.45 19.24
N ALA A 418 -4.60 13.52 18.86
CA ALA A 418 -5.27 13.52 17.55
C ALA A 418 -6.01 14.84 17.25
N PRO A 419 -6.79 15.45 18.18
CA PRO A 419 -7.44 16.73 17.91
C PRO A 419 -6.48 17.86 17.52
N GLN A 420 -5.33 17.94 18.18
CA GLN A 420 -4.32 18.95 17.89
C GLN A 420 -3.58 18.63 16.58
N ALA A 421 -3.32 17.36 16.29
CA ALA A 421 -2.70 16.93 15.04
C ALA A 421 -3.57 17.29 13.82
N PHE A 422 -4.88 17.05 13.87
CA PHE A 422 -5.81 17.47 12.80
C PHE A 422 -5.88 18.99 12.67
N ALA A 423 -5.93 19.73 13.78
CA ALA A 423 -5.92 21.19 13.74
C ALA A 423 -4.64 21.73 13.06
N HIS A 424 -3.47 21.18 13.39
CA HIS A 424 -2.20 21.54 12.79
C HIS A 424 -2.14 21.18 11.30
N LEU A 425 -2.66 20.01 10.91
CA LEU A 425 -2.75 19.62 9.50
C LEU A 425 -3.54 20.65 8.68
N PHE A 426 -4.72 21.06 9.16
CA PHE A 426 -5.55 22.05 8.46
C PHE A 426 -4.90 23.43 8.44
N SER A 427 -4.35 23.91 9.55
CA SER A 427 -3.73 25.25 9.60
C SER A 427 -2.46 25.32 8.77
N GLY A 428 -1.61 24.29 8.84
CA GLY A 428 -0.37 24.20 8.07
C GLY A 428 -0.64 24.16 6.58
N ALA A 429 -1.60 23.33 6.14
CA ALA A 429 -2.01 23.27 4.74
C ALA A 429 -2.61 24.60 4.23
N ALA A 430 -3.42 25.29 5.06
CA ALA A 430 -4.03 26.57 4.69
C ALA A 430 -3.03 27.75 4.65
N LYS A 431 -1.90 27.65 5.37
CA LYS A 431 -0.92 28.74 5.58
C LYS A 431 -0.46 29.43 4.29
N HIS A 432 -0.33 28.67 3.20
CA HIS A 432 0.10 29.17 1.90
C HIS A 432 -1.00 29.18 0.84
N GLY A 433 -2.27 29.11 1.28
CA GLY A 433 -3.44 29.17 0.41
C GLY A 433 -3.70 27.89 -0.39
N ALA A 434 -3.13 26.76 0.02
CA ALA A 434 -3.37 25.49 -0.64
C ALA A 434 -4.70 24.88 -0.18
N ALA A 435 -5.49 24.40 -1.14
CA ALA A 435 -6.70 23.63 -0.84
C ALA A 435 -6.34 22.25 -0.24
N LEU A 436 -7.27 21.64 0.48
CA LEU A 436 -7.06 20.31 1.05
C LEU A 436 -8.29 19.42 0.86
N VAL A 437 -8.07 18.20 0.34
CA VAL A 437 -9.07 17.15 0.21
C VAL A 437 -8.66 16.00 1.13
N MET A 438 -9.44 15.75 2.18
CA MET A 438 -9.14 14.70 3.15
C MET A 438 -10.15 13.56 3.06
N SER A 439 -9.63 12.33 2.92
CA SER A 439 -10.42 11.10 3.05
C SER A 439 -10.74 10.80 4.50
N TYR A 440 -11.99 10.42 4.76
CA TYR A 440 -12.46 10.04 6.08
C TYR A 440 -13.64 9.07 5.97
N SER A 441 -13.51 7.89 6.58
CA SER A 441 -14.62 6.95 6.73
C SER A 441 -15.29 7.19 8.09
N PRO A 442 -16.55 7.69 8.16
CA PRO A 442 -17.28 7.87 9.41
C PRO A 442 -17.57 6.52 10.08
N TYR A 443 -17.98 6.59 11.35
CA TYR A 443 -18.25 5.42 12.19
C TYR A 443 -19.69 5.47 12.69
N ASP A 444 -20.37 4.33 12.60
CA ASP A 444 -21.63 4.09 13.30
C ASP A 444 -21.35 3.21 14.53
N GLU A 445 -21.68 3.75 15.70
CA GLU A 445 -21.52 3.10 17.01
C GLU A 445 -22.26 1.76 17.08
N ASN A 446 -23.29 1.56 16.24
CA ASN A 446 -24.13 0.37 16.24
C ASN A 446 -23.57 -0.80 15.41
N GLU A 447 -22.54 -0.59 14.59
CA GLU A 447 -22.05 -1.59 13.63
C GLU A 447 -20.77 -2.33 14.07
N GLY A 448 -20.28 -2.11 15.29
CA GLY A 448 -19.10 -2.82 15.81
C GLY A 448 -17.79 -2.56 15.05
N GLN A 449 -17.76 -1.55 14.17
CA GLN A 449 -16.53 -1.08 13.53
C GLN A 449 -15.60 -0.36 14.54
N ARG A 450 -14.37 -0.01 14.14
CA ARG A 450 -13.40 0.62 15.07
C ARG A 450 -13.74 2.07 15.37
N ALA A 451 -13.77 2.45 16.65
CA ALA A 451 -14.03 3.82 17.08
C ALA A 451 -13.05 4.82 16.44
N ARG A 452 -13.60 5.95 15.98
CA ARG A 452 -12.83 7.06 15.40
C ARG A 452 -12.42 8.03 16.50
N LEU A 453 -11.24 8.61 16.35
CA LEU A 453 -10.70 9.53 17.36
C LEU A 453 -11.31 10.93 17.30
N MET A 454 -11.90 11.30 16.17
CA MET A 454 -12.65 12.54 16.02
C MET A 454 -13.92 12.30 15.19
N PRO A 455 -15.11 12.68 15.68
CA PRO A 455 -16.32 12.70 14.87
C PRO A 455 -16.18 13.60 13.63
N LEU A 456 -16.88 13.25 12.54
CA LEU A 456 -16.86 14.02 11.29
C LEU A 456 -17.24 15.49 11.49
N LYS A 457 -18.26 15.76 12.33
CA LYS A 457 -18.69 17.13 12.66
C LYS A 457 -17.57 17.97 13.28
N ASP A 458 -16.72 17.36 14.10
CA ASP A 458 -15.66 18.04 14.82
C ASP A 458 -14.46 18.29 13.89
N LEU A 459 -14.19 17.36 12.96
CA LEU A 459 -13.22 17.55 11.88
C LEU A 459 -13.61 18.71 10.97
N VAL A 460 -14.87 18.78 10.52
CA VAL A 460 -15.38 19.87 9.68
C VAL A 460 -15.30 21.21 10.43
N ALA A 461 -15.69 21.25 11.69
CA ALA A 461 -15.59 22.44 12.52
C ALA A 461 -14.13 22.90 12.72
N THR A 462 -13.21 21.94 12.89
CA THR A 462 -11.77 22.23 13.02
C THR A 462 -11.19 22.78 11.72
N ALA A 463 -11.52 22.17 10.57
CA ALA A 463 -11.13 22.66 9.25
C ALA A 463 -11.66 24.08 8.98
N GLY A 464 -12.90 24.37 9.39
CA GLY A 464 -13.54 25.68 9.21
C GLY A 464 -12.89 26.83 9.99
N ARG A 465 -11.96 26.54 10.91
CA ARG A 465 -11.13 27.56 11.57
C ARG A 465 -9.99 28.08 10.68
N SER A 466 -9.58 27.29 9.70
CA SER A 466 -8.43 27.59 8.83
C SER A 466 -8.82 27.89 7.38
N TYR A 467 -9.97 27.39 6.93
CA TYR A 467 -10.44 27.49 5.55
C TYR A 467 -11.72 28.31 5.42
N ARG A 468 -11.83 29.09 4.33
CA ARG A 468 -13.02 29.92 4.05
C ARG A 468 -14.25 29.09 3.77
N ARG A 469 -14.07 27.97 3.07
CA ARG A 469 -15.14 27.05 2.71
C ARG A 469 -14.72 25.62 2.98
N VAL A 470 -15.58 24.92 3.73
CA VAL A 470 -15.46 23.48 3.98
C VAL A 470 -16.73 22.81 3.52
N SER A 471 -16.61 21.77 2.70
CA SER A 471 -17.73 20.95 2.25
C SER A 471 -17.41 19.47 2.41
N VAL A 472 -18.44 18.62 2.45
CA VAL A 472 -18.29 17.18 2.58
C VAL A 472 -18.96 16.51 1.39
N MET A 473 -18.21 15.66 0.69
CA MET A 473 -18.70 14.82 -0.40
C MET A 473 -18.81 13.36 0.06
N GLU A 474 -19.91 12.70 -0.27
CA GLU A 474 -20.09 11.26 -0.08
C GLU A 474 -19.62 10.48 -1.31
N ILE A 475 -18.82 9.43 -1.09
CA ILE A 475 -18.49 8.47 -2.14
C ILE A 475 -19.23 7.17 -1.86
N THR A 476 -20.20 6.81 -2.70
CA THR A 476 -20.87 5.51 -2.65
C THR A 476 -20.21 4.56 -3.65
N GLY A 477 -20.05 3.28 -3.27
CA GLY A 477 -19.33 2.26 -4.06
C GLY A 477 -19.89 1.96 -5.46
N HIS A 478 -21.05 2.56 -5.81
CA HIS A 478 -21.59 2.61 -7.16
C HIS A 478 -22.30 3.96 -7.36
N SER A 479 -21.60 5.08 -7.59
CA SER A 479 -22.13 6.20 -8.40
C SER A 479 -21.20 7.40 -8.52
N HIS A 480 -21.15 7.90 -9.75
CA HIS A 480 -20.87 9.28 -10.10
C HIS A 480 -21.63 10.28 -9.20
N ARG A 481 -20.90 11.27 -8.71
CA ARG A 481 -21.27 12.65 -8.36
C ARG A 481 -22.72 12.90 -7.89
N LYS A 482 -22.84 13.33 -6.63
CA LYS A 482 -23.82 14.35 -6.22
C LYS A 482 -23.11 15.42 -5.38
N LEU A 483 -22.69 16.49 -6.05
CA LEU A 483 -22.45 17.78 -5.40
C LEU A 483 -23.82 18.46 -5.25
N ASN A 484 -24.49 18.28 -4.11
CA ASN A 484 -25.66 19.07 -3.78
C ASN A 484 -25.38 19.91 -2.53
N ALA A 485 -25.43 21.22 -2.72
CA ALA A 485 -25.63 22.18 -1.66
C ALA A 485 -27.06 22.07 -1.10
N LYS A 486 -27.17 22.23 0.22
CA LYS A 486 -28.38 22.28 1.06
C LYS A 486 -29.10 20.95 1.36
N ALA A 487 -28.96 20.58 2.63
CA ALA A 487 -29.93 19.93 3.52
C ALA A 487 -31.06 19.13 2.88
N GLN A 488 -30.97 17.80 3.01
CA GLN A 488 -32.12 16.93 3.28
C GLN A 488 -31.62 15.62 3.90
N ASN A 489 -32.23 15.26 5.03
CA ASN A 489 -31.96 14.05 5.80
C ASN A 489 -32.07 12.80 4.92
N THR A 490 -30.94 12.20 4.57
CA THR A 490 -30.86 10.79 4.17
C THR A 490 -30.03 10.07 5.21
N THR A 491 -30.60 9.01 5.77
CA THR A 491 -30.00 8.06 6.70
C THR A 491 -28.53 7.82 6.36
N ILE A 492 -27.65 8.16 7.31
CA ILE A 492 -26.20 8.06 7.18
C ILE A 492 -25.87 6.59 6.92
N ARG A 493 -25.38 6.27 5.72
CA ARG A 493 -24.69 5.00 5.50
C ARG A 493 -23.32 5.09 6.17
N SER A 494 -23.19 4.30 7.24
CA SER A 494 -22.03 4.07 8.10
C SER A 494 -20.76 3.64 7.34
N ASP A 495 -20.90 3.06 6.15
CA ASP A 495 -19.82 2.45 5.37
C ASP A 495 -19.29 3.31 4.21
N ALA A 496 -19.93 4.45 3.93
CA ALA A 496 -19.56 5.31 2.80
C ALA A 496 -18.37 6.24 3.14
N GLU A 497 -17.30 6.16 2.34
CA GLU A 497 -16.15 7.08 2.42
C GLU A 497 -16.62 8.53 2.19
N ARG A 498 -16.09 9.48 2.96
CA ARG A 498 -16.33 10.91 2.81
C ARG A 498 -15.06 11.62 2.40
N LEU A 499 -15.18 12.62 1.54
CA LEU A 499 -14.13 13.60 1.30
C LEU A 499 -14.50 14.91 1.96
N ILE A 500 -13.65 15.40 2.86
CA ILE A 500 -13.72 16.77 3.40
C ILE A 500 -12.92 17.65 2.45
N ILE A 501 -13.58 18.60 1.79
CA ILE A 501 -13.01 19.49 0.79
C ILE A 501 -12.90 20.88 1.41
N CYS A 502 -11.68 21.37 1.53
CA CYS A 502 -11.30 22.62 2.15
C CYS A 502 -10.71 23.56 1.08
N GLU A 503 -11.37 24.69 0.84
CA GLU A 503 -10.97 25.70 -0.14
C GLU A 503 -10.47 26.96 0.59
N ALA A 504 -9.30 27.47 0.16
CA ALA A 504 -8.58 28.58 0.80
C ALA A 504 -9.19 29.97 0.57
#